data_AF-A0A077FN30-F1
#
_entry.id   AF-A0A077FN30-F1
#
_cell.length_a   1.000
_cell.length_b   1.000
_cell.length_c   1.000
_cell.angle_alpha   90.00
_cell.angle_beta   90.00
_cell.angle_gamma   90.00
#
_symmetry.space_group_name_H-M   'P 1'
#
loop_
_entity.id
_entity.type
_entity.pdbx_description
1 polymer ?
#
loop_
_entity_poly.entity_id
_entity_poly.type
_entity_poly.pdbx_seq_one_letter_code
_entity_poly.pdbx_strand_id
1 'polypeptide(L)'
;MVPKIARTSFLYQELVVAERILAEHLKSATHRQILALLSKLRLHYPLTNLASNQVQILLNDYLEDLGIYPFDILSAICLQYRQNSLNSFFPKIAELLAPIREKWVARKWQLVQIKILLAKAEKEQDLDFDDNRLLIKTIQKEVEAMIKELQANQ
;
A
#
# COMPACT_ATOMS: atom_id res chain seq x y z
N MET A 1 -25.30 -7.30 2.62
CA MET A 1 -25.53 -8.42 1.68
C MET A 1 -24.33 -8.42 0.74
N VAL A 2 -23.51 -9.49 0.73
CA VAL A 2 -22.26 -9.53 -0.05
C VAL A 2 -22.56 -10.09 -1.44
N PRO A 3 -22.05 -9.49 -2.52
CA PRO A 3 -22.42 -9.90 -3.86
C PRO A 3 -21.85 -11.24 -4.30
N LYS A 4 -22.68 -12.02 -5.00
CA LYS A 4 -22.29 -13.26 -5.67
C LYS A 4 -21.48 -12.93 -6.92
N ILE A 5 -20.28 -13.51 -7.06
CA ILE A 5 -19.40 -13.29 -8.21
C ILE A 5 -19.11 -14.65 -8.85
N ALA A 6 -19.59 -14.86 -10.08
CA ALA A 6 -19.30 -16.09 -10.80
C ALA A 6 -17.82 -16.14 -11.24
N ARG A 7 -17.17 -17.30 -11.12
CA ARG A 7 -15.75 -17.49 -11.53
C ARG A 7 -15.47 -17.17 -13.01
N THR A 8 -16.47 -17.36 -13.87
CA THR A 8 -16.39 -17.04 -15.30
C THR A 8 -16.67 -15.58 -15.59
N SER A 9 -17.09 -14.80 -14.58
CA SER A 9 -17.37 -13.38 -14.77
C SER A 9 -16.08 -12.60 -14.95
N PHE A 10 -16.16 -11.53 -15.74
CA PHE A 10 -15.10 -10.55 -15.90
C PHE A 10 -14.64 -9.98 -14.54
N LEU A 11 -15.60 -9.69 -13.64
CA LEU A 11 -15.34 -9.20 -12.28
C LEU A 11 -14.46 -10.15 -11.45
N TYR A 12 -14.64 -11.47 -11.60
CA TYR A 12 -13.76 -12.43 -10.91
C TYR A 12 -12.32 -12.35 -11.41
N GLN A 13 -12.14 -12.26 -12.74
CA GLN A 13 -10.79 -12.12 -13.31
C GLN A 13 -10.13 -10.81 -12.90
N GLU A 14 -10.88 -9.71 -12.85
CA GLU A 14 -10.38 -8.43 -12.34
C GLU A 14 -9.95 -8.54 -10.88
N LEU A 15 -10.71 -9.23 -10.03
CA LEU A 15 -10.34 -9.44 -8.63
C LEU A 15 -9.06 -10.28 -8.48
N VAL A 16 -8.88 -11.33 -9.31
CA VAL A 16 -7.64 -12.13 -9.32
C VAL A 16 -6.44 -11.27 -9.73
N VAL A 17 -6.60 -10.44 -10.76
CA VAL A 17 -5.54 -9.52 -11.20
C VAL A 17 -5.23 -8.48 -10.11
N ALA A 18 -6.26 -7.90 -9.50
CA ALA A 18 -6.13 -6.93 -8.42
C ALA A 18 -5.44 -7.53 -7.18
N GLU A 19 -5.76 -8.78 -6.80
CA GLU A 19 -5.08 -9.51 -5.72
C GLU A 19 -3.58 -9.60 -5.99
N ARG A 20 -3.21 -10.03 -7.20
CA ARG A 20 -1.80 -10.21 -7.58
C ARG A 20 -1.04 -8.90 -7.59
N ILE A 21 -1.60 -7.85 -8.19
CA ILE A 21 -0.99 -6.51 -8.24
C ILE A 21 -0.80 -5.99 -6.82
N LEU A 22 -1.83 -6.08 -5.98
CA LEU A 22 -1.79 -5.57 -4.63
C LEU A 22 -0.82 -6.34 -3.73
N ALA A 23 -0.72 -7.66 -3.91
CA ALA A 23 0.27 -8.49 -3.23
C ALA A 23 1.70 -8.10 -3.64
N GLU A 24 1.94 -7.83 -4.92
CA GLU A 24 3.24 -7.34 -5.41
C GLU A 24 3.59 -5.99 -4.80
N HIS A 25 2.63 -5.06 -4.75
CA HIS A 25 2.78 -3.73 -4.15
C HIS A 25 2.92 -3.74 -2.62
N LEU A 26 2.78 -4.90 -1.98
CA LEU A 26 2.99 -5.10 -0.54
C LEU A 26 4.34 -5.72 -0.21
N LYS A 27 5.18 -6.04 -1.23
CA LYS A 27 6.54 -6.52 -1.00
C LYS A 27 7.39 -5.45 -0.32
N SER A 28 8.17 -5.89 0.67
CA SER A 28 9.10 -5.05 1.41
C SER A 28 10.13 -4.38 0.50
N ALA A 29 10.47 -3.14 0.85
CA ALA A 29 11.58 -2.43 0.22
C ALA A 29 12.92 -3.11 0.53
N THR A 30 13.83 -3.07 -0.43
CA THR A 30 15.22 -3.49 -0.22
C THR A 30 15.99 -2.46 0.60
N HIS A 31 17.04 -2.89 1.32
CA HIS A 31 17.91 -1.96 2.06
C HIS A 31 18.49 -0.85 1.16
N ARG A 32 18.86 -1.18 -0.08
CA ARG A 32 19.36 -0.22 -1.08
C ARG A 32 18.34 0.88 -1.37
N GLN A 33 17.06 0.51 -1.53
CA GLN A 33 15.98 1.46 -1.76
C GLN A 33 15.75 2.38 -0.57
N ILE A 34 15.75 1.82 0.65
CA ILE A 34 15.58 2.58 1.89
C ILE A 34 16.75 3.57 2.06
N LEU A 35 17.99 3.11 1.93
CA LEU A 35 19.18 3.97 2.02
C LEU A 35 19.16 5.09 0.97
N ALA A 36 18.65 4.84 -0.24
CA ALA A 36 18.50 5.88 -1.25
C ALA A 36 17.50 6.96 -0.83
N LEU A 37 16.38 6.60 -0.18
CA LEU A 37 15.40 7.56 0.35
C LEU A 37 15.98 8.36 1.53
N LEU A 38 16.65 7.70 2.47
CA LEU A 38 17.27 8.36 3.63
C LEU A 38 18.42 9.28 3.20
N SER A 39 19.20 8.88 2.20
CA SER A 39 20.25 9.72 1.61
C SER A 39 19.65 10.98 0.99
N LYS A 40 18.54 10.86 0.25
CA LYS A 40 17.81 12.02 -0.27
C LYS A 40 17.32 12.93 0.85
N LEU A 41 16.74 12.39 1.93
CA LEU A 41 16.33 13.18 3.08
C LEU A 41 17.49 13.93 3.71
N ARG A 42 18.65 13.28 3.87
CA ARG A 42 19.85 13.89 4.45
C ARG A 42 20.41 15.07 3.65
N LEU A 43 20.18 15.09 2.33
CA LEU A 43 20.54 16.23 1.49
C LEU A 43 19.69 17.48 1.79
N HIS A 44 18.42 17.28 2.17
CA HIS A 44 17.53 18.38 2.56
C HIS A 44 17.67 18.74 4.04
N TYR A 45 17.99 17.76 4.88
CA TYR A 45 18.10 17.88 6.33
C TYR A 45 19.44 17.33 6.84
N PRO A 46 20.51 18.14 6.80
CA PRO A 46 21.85 17.69 7.18
C PRO A 46 21.95 17.28 8.65
N LEU A 47 22.63 16.16 8.91
CA LEU A 47 22.93 15.65 10.26
C LEU A 47 24.30 16.17 10.75
N THR A 48 24.46 17.49 10.85
CA THR A 48 25.79 18.12 11.07
C THR A 48 26.41 17.82 12.43
N ASN A 49 25.61 17.45 13.42
CA ASN A 49 26.07 17.25 14.80
C ASN A 49 26.40 15.79 15.12
N LEU A 50 26.37 14.90 14.13
CA LEU A 50 26.65 13.47 14.31
C LEU A 50 27.98 13.09 13.64
N ALA A 51 28.78 12.33 14.36
CA ALA A 51 29.96 11.67 13.80
C ALA A 51 29.56 10.57 12.81
N SER A 52 30.45 10.24 11.87
CA SER A 52 30.16 9.27 10.80
C SER A 52 29.69 7.90 11.31
N ASN A 53 30.25 7.43 12.43
CA ASN A 53 29.81 6.19 13.08
C ASN A 53 28.40 6.29 13.66
N GLN A 54 28.03 7.43 14.26
CA GLN A 54 26.68 7.67 14.77
C GLN A 54 25.65 7.74 13.63
N VAL A 55 26.02 8.33 12.50
CA VAL A 55 25.17 8.33 11.30
C VAL A 55 24.96 6.91 10.80
N GLN A 56 25.98 6.05 10.79
CA GLN A 56 25.83 4.65 10.39
C GLN A 56 24.90 3.87 11.31
N ILE A 57 25.03 4.04 12.64
CA ILE A 57 24.13 3.43 13.61
C ILE A 57 22.69 3.87 13.35
N LEU A 58 22.47 5.18 13.23
CA LEU A 58 21.15 5.74 12.95
C LEU A 58 20.55 5.16 11.66
N LEU A 59 21.32 5.06 10.58
CA LEU A 59 20.82 4.50 9.32
C LEU A 59 20.51 3.01 9.42
N ASN A 60 21.24 2.26 10.24
CA ASN A 60 20.95 0.84 10.48
C ASN A 60 19.65 0.67 11.28
N ASP A 61 19.42 1.47 12.32
CA ASP A 61 18.16 1.45 13.07
C ASP A 61 16.97 1.72 12.14
N TYR A 62 17.12 2.70 11.25
CA TYR A 62 16.12 2.99 10.21
C TYR A 62 15.91 1.84 9.22
N LEU A 63 16.96 1.09 8.87
CA LEU A 63 16.83 -0.07 7.98
C LEU A 63 16.02 -1.19 8.64
N GLU A 64 16.26 -1.44 9.92
CA GLU A 64 15.52 -2.43 10.69
C GLU A 64 14.04 -2.05 10.81
N ASP A 65 13.76 -0.79 11.19
CA ASP A 65 12.40 -0.31 11.37
C ASP A 65 11.62 -0.17 10.05
N LEU A 66 12.27 0.25 8.97
CA LEU A 66 11.61 0.47 7.68
C LEU A 66 11.59 -0.76 6.76
N GLY A 67 12.42 -1.76 7.04
CA GLY A 67 12.66 -2.94 6.19
C GLY A 67 11.43 -3.81 5.92
N ILE A 68 10.37 -3.67 6.71
CA ILE A 68 9.13 -4.44 6.55
C ILE A 68 8.09 -3.75 5.64
N TYR A 69 8.34 -2.50 5.23
CA TYR A 69 7.35 -1.69 4.52
C TYR A 69 7.64 -1.61 3.01
N PRO A 70 6.59 -1.49 2.16
CA PRO A 70 6.75 -1.35 0.72
C PRO A 70 7.44 -0.06 0.28
N PHE A 71 8.25 -0.15 -0.77
CA PHE A 71 9.06 0.97 -1.26
C PHE A 71 8.22 2.18 -1.69
N ASP A 72 7.10 1.95 -2.37
CA ASP A 72 6.25 3.03 -2.86
C ASP A 72 5.62 3.83 -1.71
N ILE A 73 5.19 3.16 -0.63
CA ILE A 73 4.71 3.81 0.60
C ILE A 73 5.84 4.62 1.24
N LEU A 74 7.02 4.02 1.43
CA LEU A 74 8.18 4.72 2.00
C LEU A 74 8.55 5.96 1.19
N SER A 75 8.59 5.84 -0.13
CA SER A 75 8.93 6.92 -1.05
C SER A 75 7.91 8.06 -0.97
N ALA A 76 6.61 7.74 -0.96
CA ALA A 76 5.54 8.73 -0.85
C ALA A 76 5.62 9.50 0.48
N ILE A 77 5.85 8.82 1.60
CA ILE A 77 5.97 9.46 2.92
C ILE A 77 7.24 10.32 3.01
N CYS A 78 8.37 9.85 2.50
CA CYS A 78 9.59 10.65 2.45
C CYS A 78 9.39 11.91 1.58
N LEU A 79 8.66 11.82 0.47
CA LEU A 79 8.32 12.97 -0.35
C LEU A 79 7.42 13.95 0.41
N GLN A 80 6.36 13.46 1.05
CA GLN A 80 5.43 14.27 1.83
C GLN A 80 6.15 15.00 2.97
N TYR A 81 7.04 14.31 3.69
CA TYR A 81 7.84 14.93 4.76
C TYR A 81 8.66 16.11 4.25
N ARG A 82 9.29 15.97 3.07
CA ARG A 82 10.10 17.05 2.46
C ARG A 82 9.27 18.23 1.98
N GLN A 83 8.03 17.99 1.54
CA GLN A 83 7.15 19.04 1.05
C GLN A 83 6.49 19.85 2.18
N ASN A 84 6.52 19.33 3.40
CA ASN A 84 5.99 20.05 4.57
C ASN A 84 6.99 21.11 5.04
N SER A 85 6.63 22.38 4.88
CA SER A 85 7.46 23.53 5.25
C SER A 85 7.70 23.69 6.76
N LEU A 86 6.96 22.96 7.60
CA LEU A 86 7.16 22.96 9.05
C LEU A 86 8.33 22.07 9.47
N ASN A 87 8.79 21.17 8.59
CA ASN A 87 9.89 20.28 8.88
C ASN A 87 11.22 20.97 8.58
N SER A 88 12.02 21.19 9.62
CA SER A 88 13.36 21.82 9.53
C SER A 88 14.50 20.86 9.83
N PHE A 89 14.19 19.65 10.31
CA PHE A 89 15.17 18.69 10.80
C PHE A 89 15.05 17.35 10.09
N PHE A 90 16.08 16.52 10.21
CA PHE A 90 16.01 15.14 9.74
C PHE A 90 14.92 14.43 10.54
N PRO A 91 14.04 13.63 9.90
CA PRO A 91 12.91 13.04 10.58
C PRO A 91 13.34 12.21 11.78
N LYS A 92 12.48 12.17 12.79
CA LYS A 92 12.51 11.07 13.77
C LYS A 92 11.79 9.88 13.15
N ILE A 93 12.22 8.67 13.52
CA ILE A 93 11.64 7.46 12.93
C ILE A 93 10.12 7.39 13.14
N ALA A 94 9.63 7.83 14.30
CA ALA A 94 8.21 7.89 14.62
C ALA A 94 7.40 8.81 13.67
N GLU A 95 8.00 9.90 13.18
CA GLU A 95 7.36 10.85 12.25
C GLU A 95 7.14 10.22 10.88
N LEU A 96 7.99 9.27 10.47
CA LEU A 96 7.79 8.49 9.26
C LEU A 96 6.86 7.30 9.51
N LEU A 97 7.06 6.57 10.60
CA LEU A 97 6.35 5.31 10.87
C LEU A 97 4.84 5.49 11.01
N ALA A 98 4.37 6.58 11.63
CA ALA A 98 2.94 6.81 11.82
C ALA A 98 2.16 6.81 10.48
N PRO A 99 2.47 7.69 9.51
CA PRO A 99 1.78 7.69 8.22
C PRO A 99 2.11 6.47 7.33
N ILE A 100 3.30 5.85 7.48
CA ILE A 100 3.63 4.59 6.79
C ILE A 100 2.68 3.48 7.24
N ARG A 101 2.52 3.29 8.55
CA ARG A 101 1.70 2.23 9.14
C ARG A 101 0.24 2.37 8.72
N GLU A 102 -0.29 3.57 8.73
CA GLU A 102 -1.65 3.85 8.28
C GLU A 102 -1.89 3.37 6.84
N LYS A 103 -1.07 3.82 5.89
CA LYS A 103 -1.18 3.43 4.48
C LYS A 103 -0.97 1.93 4.27
N TRP A 104 -0.02 1.34 4.98
CA TRP A 104 0.28 -0.08 4.88
C TRP A 104 -0.84 -0.97 5.41
N VAL A 105 -1.42 -0.61 6.56
CA VAL A 105 -2.56 -1.33 7.15
C VAL A 105 -3.78 -1.22 6.24
N ALA A 106 -4.08 -0.03 5.71
CA ALA A 106 -5.18 0.15 4.76
C ALA A 106 -5.00 -0.75 3.51
N ARG A 107 -3.79 -0.79 2.95
CA ARG A 107 -3.48 -1.63 1.78
C ARG A 107 -3.56 -3.13 2.08
N LYS A 108 -3.08 -3.57 3.25
CA LYS A 108 -3.24 -4.95 3.72
C LYS A 108 -4.71 -5.32 3.88
N TRP A 109 -5.52 -4.42 4.44
CA TRP A 109 -6.96 -4.62 4.59
C TRP A 109 -7.65 -4.79 3.24
N GLN A 110 -7.31 -3.96 2.24
CA GLN A 110 -7.80 -4.12 0.87
C GLN A 110 -7.49 -5.51 0.29
N LEU A 111 -6.25 -6.00 0.47
CA LEU A 111 -5.87 -7.35 0.02
C LEU A 111 -6.70 -8.44 0.72
N VAL A 112 -6.92 -8.31 2.03
CA VAL A 112 -7.77 -9.23 2.78
C VAL A 112 -9.21 -9.22 2.24
N GLN A 113 -9.77 -8.06 1.93
CA GLN A 113 -11.13 -7.97 1.36
C GLN A 113 -11.22 -8.65 -0.01
N ILE A 114 -10.24 -8.43 -0.90
CA ILE A 114 -10.19 -9.10 -2.20
C ILE A 114 -10.14 -10.63 -2.02
N LYS A 115 -9.29 -11.11 -1.11
CA LYS A 115 -9.17 -12.55 -0.81
C LYS A 115 -10.47 -13.14 -0.27
N ILE A 116 -11.20 -12.41 0.58
CA ILE A 116 -12.51 -12.83 1.09
C ILE A 116 -13.53 -12.90 -0.05
N LEU A 117 -13.56 -11.92 -0.96
CA LEU A 117 -14.47 -11.93 -2.11
C LEU A 117 -14.17 -13.09 -3.05
N LEU A 118 -12.89 -13.33 -3.36
CA LEU A 118 -12.46 -14.48 -4.14
C LEU A 118 -12.90 -15.78 -3.45
N ALA A 119 -12.53 -16.01 -2.19
CA ALA A 119 -12.89 -17.23 -1.47
C ALA A 119 -14.41 -17.50 -1.40
N LYS A 120 -15.24 -16.44 -1.37
CA LYS A 120 -16.71 -16.58 -1.45
C LYS A 120 -17.16 -17.00 -2.85
N ALA A 121 -16.64 -16.37 -3.89
CA ALA A 121 -16.89 -16.75 -5.29
C ALA A 121 -16.51 -18.23 -5.56
N GLU A 122 -15.49 -18.74 -4.86
CA GLU A 122 -15.08 -20.14 -4.95
C GLU A 122 -16.01 -21.10 -4.21
N LYS A 123 -16.56 -20.69 -3.06
CA LYS A 123 -17.48 -21.51 -2.24
C LYS A 123 -18.91 -21.56 -2.78
N GLU A 124 -19.36 -20.53 -3.49
CA GLU A 124 -20.72 -20.49 -4.07
C GLU A 124 -20.91 -21.41 -5.28
N GLN A 125 -19.89 -22.16 -5.68
CA GLN A 125 -20.00 -23.21 -6.70
C GLN A 125 -20.86 -24.40 -6.25
N ASP A 126 -21.17 -24.53 -4.95
CA ASP A 126 -21.97 -25.63 -4.40
C ASP A 126 -23.49 -25.34 -4.33
N LEU A 127 -23.97 -24.14 -4.68
CA LEU A 127 -25.40 -23.80 -4.60
C LEU A 127 -25.87 -22.96 -5.79
N ASP A 128 -26.51 -23.67 -6.72
CA ASP A 128 -27.40 -23.31 -7.83
C ASP A 128 -27.54 -21.85 -8.30
N PHE A 129 -27.53 -21.75 -9.63
CA PHE A 129 -27.86 -20.59 -10.45
C PHE A 129 -29.34 -20.24 -10.34
N ASP A 130 -29.69 -19.11 -9.72
CA ASP A 130 -30.62 -18.13 -10.30
C ASP A 130 -30.71 -16.85 -9.44
N ASP A 131 -31.01 -15.72 -10.08
CA ASP A 131 -31.32 -14.38 -9.54
C ASP A 131 -30.21 -13.50 -8.91
N ASN A 132 -29.39 -12.82 -9.75
CA ASN A 132 -28.62 -11.66 -9.25
C ASN A 132 -28.26 -10.55 -10.26
N ARG A 133 -29.11 -10.29 -11.27
CA ARG A 133 -28.85 -9.24 -12.28
C ARG A 133 -28.83 -7.80 -11.73
N LEU A 134 -29.58 -7.50 -10.68
CA LEU A 134 -29.63 -6.15 -10.11
C LEU A 134 -28.36 -5.81 -9.32
N LEU A 135 -27.79 -6.80 -8.64
CA LEU A 135 -26.62 -6.64 -7.78
C LEU A 135 -25.34 -6.46 -8.60
N ILE A 136 -25.21 -7.17 -9.72
CA ILE A 136 -24.10 -7.01 -10.66
C ILE A 136 -24.00 -5.58 -11.18
N LYS A 137 -25.13 -4.93 -11.49
CA LYS A 137 -25.16 -3.53 -11.96
C LYS A 137 -24.69 -2.54 -10.88
N THR A 138 -24.99 -2.80 -9.61
CA THR A 138 -24.57 -1.93 -8.50
C THR A 138 -23.06 -2.02 -8.27
N ILE A 139 -22.50 -3.24 -8.30
CA ILE A 139 -21.06 -3.48 -8.11
C ILE A 139 -20.26 -2.88 -9.25
N GLN A 140 -20.72 -3.02 -10.50
CA GLN A 140 -20.05 -2.40 -11.65
C GLN A 140 -19.91 -0.89 -11.45
N LYS A 141 -20.94 -0.24 -10.91
CA LYS A 141 -20.93 1.20 -10.65
C LYS A 141 -19.94 1.61 -9.55
N GLU A 142 -19.79 0.78 -8.51
CA GLU A 142 -18.82 1.02 -7.42
C GLU A 142 -17.38 0.76 -7.86
N VAL A 143 -17.15 -0.29 -8.63
CA VAL A 143 -15.82 -0.61 -9.19
C VAL A 143 -15.36 0.48 -10.16
N GLU A 144 -16.25 0.97 -11.04
CA GLU A 144 -15.95 2.10 -11.92
C GLU A 144 -15.60 3.39 -11.15
N ALA A 145 -16.28 3.65 -10.02
CA ALA A 145 -15.96 4.79 -9.16
C ALA A 145 -14.58 4.63 -8.50
N MET A 146 -14.26 3.45 -7.98
CA MET A 146 -12.95 3.14 -7.39
C MET A 146 -11.81 3.27 -8.41
N ILE A 147 -12.01 2.79 -9.64
CA ILE A 147 -11.02 2.90 -10.72
C ILE A 147 -10.79 4.37 -11.09
N LYS A 148 -11.84 5.18 -11.17
CA LYS A 148 -11.71 6.62 -11.43
C LYS A 148 -10.94 7.35 -10.33
N GLU A 149 -11.18 7.04 -9.06
CA GLU A 149 -10.42 7.63 -7.95
C GLU A 149 -8.95 7.23 -7.96
N LEU A 150 -8.63 5.99 -8.34
CA LEU A 150 -7.26 5.52 -8.47
C LEU A 150 -6.52 6.20 -9.64
N GLN A 151 -7.22 6.51 -10.73
CA GLN A 151 -6.66 7.22 -11.88
C GLN A 151 -6.49 8.73 -11.64
N ALA A 152 -7.36 9.35 -10.84
CA ALA A 152 -7.28 10.78 -10.52
C ALA A 152 -6.14 11.15 -9.55
N ASN A 153 -5.57 10.17 -8.85
CA ASN A 153 -4.49 10.34 -7.87
C ASN A 153 -3.10 9.91 -8.39
N GLN A 154 -2.97 9.66 -9.70
CA GLN A 154 -1.70 9.46 -10.42
C GLN A 154 -1.29 10.76 -11.12
#